data_AF-A0A0M2V2J3-F1
#
_entry.id   AF-A0A0M2V2J3-F1
#
_cell.length_a   1.000
_cell.length_b   1.000
_cell.length_c   1.000
_cell.angle_alpha   90.00
_cell.angle_beta   90.00
_cell.angle_gamma   90.00
#
_symmetry.space_group_name_H-M   'P 1'
#
loop_
_entity.id
_entity.type
_entity.pdbx_description
1 polymer ?
#
loop_
_entity_poly.entity_id
_entity_poly.type
_entity_poly.pdbx_seq_one_letter_code
_entity_poly.pdbx_strand_id
1 'polypeptide(L)'
;MPKIQILAGINNIGRSSLAAILLCCSLAACSEAVQRDAESYVLPANYVGAFYIIFDQPTGAPAIKLEQARLFQIPDNGVLLTQERISEGAIAADKLRFFRQQPANQLAEISARWYSSIDPEQAYQDSTTYIFGGGPGVYSSSELNCDIHFRGFHIGTQSQILDQVNHFEIEIFIKNNKLGCD
;
A
#
# COMPACT_ATOMS: atom_id res chain seq x y z
N MET A 1 -49.63 59.52 39.77
CA MET A 1 -49.91 60.12 38.44
C MET A 1 -49.95 61.63 38.64
N PRO A 2 -49.20 62.47 37.89
CA PRO A 2 -49.25 62.63 36.42
C PRO A 2 -47.86 62.41 35.76
N LYS A 3 -47.74 61.81 34.57
CA LYS A 3 -47.99 62.24 33.17
C LYS A 3 -46.78 62.93 32.49
N ILE A 4 -46.27 62.22 31.46
CA ILE A 4 -45.98 62.69 30.08
C ILE A 4 -44.79 63.65 29.90
N GLN A 5 -43.78 63.27 29.10
CA GLN A 5 -43.55 63.80 27.73
C GLN A 5 -42.24 63.27 27.11
N ILE A 6 -42.39 62.89 25.84
CA ILE A 6 -41.36 62.57 24.85
C ILE A 6 -40.65 63.86 24.46
N LEU A 7 -39.33 63.82 24.23
CA LEU A 7 -38.66 64.58 23.16
C LEU A 7 -37.19 64.14 22.99
N ALA A 8 -36.83 63.93 21.72
CA ALA A 8 -35.54 64.12 21.02
C ALA A 8 -34.23 64.04 21.82
N GLY A 9 -33.16 63.38 21.38
CA GLY A 9 -32.79 62.86 20.07
C GLY A 9 -31.26 62.85 19.95
N ILE A 10 -30.78 62.04 18.99
CA ILE A 10 -29.56 62.26 18.19
C ILE A 10 -28.19 61.93 18.83
N ASN A 11 -27.63 60.82 18.32
CA ASN A 11 -26.24 60.59 17.85
C ASN A 11 -25.07 60.85 18.82
N ASN A 12 -23.93 60.17 18.79
CA ASN A 12 -23.39 59.12 17.93
C ASN A 12 -22.11 58.61 18.63
N ILE A 13 -21.76 57.36 18.34
CA ILE A 13 -20.38 56.89 18.06
C ILE A 13 -19.32 57.15 19.14
N GLY A 14 -18.88 56.05 19.75
CA GLY A 14 -17.64 56.03 20.51
C GLY A 14 -17.10 54.63 20.74
N ARG A 15 -16.86 53.90 19.63
CA ARG A 15 -15.90 52.78 19.46
C ARG A 15 -15.11 52.42 20.72
N SER A 16 -15.34 51.24 21.30
CA SER A 16 -14.29 50.49 21.99
C SER A 16 -14.64 49.02 22.15
N SER A 17 -13.69 48.18 21.72
CA SER A 17 -13.53 46.77 22.09
C SER A 17 -14.38 45.71 21.39
N LEU A 18 -14.49 45.80 20.05
CA LEU A 18 -14.65 44.62 19.18
C LEU A 18 -13.25 44.20 18.68
N ALA A 19 -12.38 43.76 19.59
CA ALA A 19 -11.01 43.34 19.26
C ALA A 19 -10.55 42.13 20.10
N ALA A 20 -11.46 41.21 20.43
CA ALA A 20 -11.16 40.05 21.26
C ALA A 20 -11.67 38.70 20.71
N ILE A 21 -12.07 38.63 19.44
CA ILE A 21 -12.59 37.40 18.82
C ILE A 21 -11.96 37.23 17.44
N LEU A 22 -10.64 36.99 17.35
CA LEU A 22 -10.01 36.65 16.05
C LEU A 22 -8.62 36.02 16.16
N LEU A 23 -8.31 35.28 17.25
CA LEU A 23 -6.97 34.70 17.43
C LEU A 23 -6.95 33.28 18.03
N CYS A 24 -7.85 32.37 17.62
CA CYS A 24 -7.80 30.97 18.08
C CYS A 24 -7.95 29.90 16.98
N CYS A 25 -7.98 30.25 15.68
CA CYS A 25 -8.30 29.26 14.63
C CYS A 25 -7.09 28.66 13.87
N SER A 26 -5.85 28.81 14.33
CA SER A 26 -4.66 28.45 13.53
C SER A 26 -3.89 27.19 13.94
N LEU A 27 -4.44 26.29 14.77
CA LEU A 27 -3.71 25.08 15.22
C LEU A 27 -4.39 23.73 14.97
N ALA A 28 -5.41 23.66 14.12
CA ALA A 28 -5.90 22.38 13.60
C ALA A 28 -5.29 22.06 12.23
N ALA A 29 -3.97 22.19 12.08
CA ALA A 29 -3.25 21.43 11.06
C ALA A 29 -3.12 20.00 11.61
N CYS A 30 -4.24 19.28 11.65
CA CYS A 30 -4.22 17.84 11.82
C CYS A 30 -3.42 17.30 10.63
N SER A 31 -2.19 16.90 10.88
CA SER A 31 -1.47 15.97 10.03
C SER A 31 -2.31 14.70 9.99
N GLU A 32 -3.25 14.62 9.05
CA GLU A 32 -3.84 13.33 8.68
C GLU A 32 -2.68 12.45 8.27
N ALA A 33 -2.33 11.48 9.12
CA ALA A 33 -1.39 10.44 8.76
C ALA A 33 -1.92 9.83 7.46
N VAL A 34 -1.16 9.92 6.37
CA VAL A 34 -1.54 9.38 5.06
C VAL A 34 -2.02 7.95 5.27
N GLN A 35 -3.33 7.74 5.23
CA GLN A 35 -3.94 6.46 5.51
C GLN A 35 -3.68 5.57 4.30
N ARG A 36 -2.64 4.74 4.39
CA ARG A 36 -2.36 3.76 3.35
C ARG A 36 -3.47 2.72 3.30
N ASP A 37 -3.96 2.48 2.09
CA ASP A 37 -4.95 1.44 1.79
C ASP A 37 -4.39 0.07 2.18
N ALA A 38 -5.27 -0.80 2.67
CA ALA A 38 -4.91 -2.18 2.91
C ALA A 38 -4.68 -2.90 1.57
N GLU A 39 -3.83 -3.93 1.58
CA GLU A 39 -3.54 -4.75 0.41
C GLU A 39 -3.72 -6.23 0.76
N SER A 40 -4.35 -6.95 -0.16
CA SER A 40 -4.59 -8.38 -0.08
C SER A 40 -4.04 -9.04 -1.33
N TYR A 41 -3.23 -10.08 -1.14
CA TYR A 41 -2.59 -10.82 -2.23
C TYR A 41 -3.14 -12.24 -2.27
N VAL A 42 -3.65 -12.67 -3.42
CA VAL A 42 -4.13 -14.04 -3.62
C VAL A 42 -3.17 -14.76 -4.54
N LEU A 43 -2.52 -15.79 -4.02
CA LEU A 43 -1.55 -16.61 -4.73
C LEU A 43 -2.19 -17.90 -5.24
N PRO A 44 -1.69 -18.46 -6.36
CA PRO A 44 -2.10 -19.78 -6.84
C PRO A 44 -1.86 -20.87 -5.79
N ALA A 45 -2.66 -21.95 -5.86
CA ALA A 45 -2.76 -22.97 -4.82
C ALA A 45 -1.42 -23.60 -4.39
N ASN A 46 -0.46 -23.73 -5.30
CA ASN A 46 0.82 -24.37 -5.07
C ASN A 46 2.01 -23.44 -5.33
N TYR A 47 1.78 -22.12 -5.37
CA TYR A 47 2.83 -21.17 -5.66
C TYR A 47 3.89 -21.14 -4.55
N VAL A 48 5.14 -21.25 -4.95
CA VAL A 48 6.35 -21.10 -4.14
C VAL A 48 7.34 -20.33 -5.01
N GLY A 49 7.98 -19.30 -4.45
CA GLY A 49 8.95 -18.49 -5.18
C GLY A 49 8.79 -16.99 -4.99
N ALA A 50 9.56 -16.24 -5.79
CA ALA A 50 9.45 -14.79 -5.86
C ALA A 50 8.15 -14.40 -6.58
N PHE A 51 7.52 -13.31 -6.15
CA PHE A 51 6.42 -12.70 -6.91
C PHE A 51 6.45 -11.19 -6.81
N TYR A 52 5.95 -10.54 -7.85
CA TYR A 52 6.04 -9.11 -8.07
C TYR A 52 4.73 -8.52 -8.55
N ILE A 53 4.45 -7.31 -8.09
CA ILE A 53 3.37 -6.48 -8.58
C ILE A 53 4.01 -5.25 -9.20
N ILE A 54 3.81 -5.06 -10.50
CA ILE A 54 4.30 -3.91 -11.26
C ILE A 54 3.12 -2.96 -11.47
N PHE A 55 3.29 -1.73 -11.00
CA PHE A 55 2.24 -0.72 -10.94
C PHE A 55 2.25 0.20 -12.16
N ASP A 56 1.19 0.99 -12.30
CA ASP A 56 1.03 2.02 -13.33
C ASP A 56 1.20 1.48 -14.77
N GLN A 57 0.76 0.25 -15.01
CA GLN A 57 0.81 -0.40 -16.33
C GLN A 57 -0.50 -0.17 -17.09
N PRO A 58 -0.52 0.56 -18.22
CA PRO A 58 -1.75 0.91 -18.93
C PRO A 58 -2.59 -0.30 -19.35
N THR A 59 -1.94 -1.38 -19.78
CA THR A 59 -2.57 -2.64 -20.17
C THR A 59 -2.65 -3.67 -19.03
N GLY A 60 -2.33 -3.26 -17.80
CA GLY A 60 -2.38 -4.12 -16.62
C GLY A 60 -3.79 -4.46 -16.16
N ALA A 61 -3.89 -5.36 -15.18
CA ALA A 61 -5.15 -5.67 -14.53
C ALA A 61 -5.74 -4.42 -13.84
N PRO A 62 -7.06 -4.17 -13.97
CA PRO A 62 -7.70 -3.04 -13.33
C PRO A 62 -7.79 -3.23 -11.81
N ALA A 63 -8.10 -2.13 -11.12
CA ALA A 63 -8.35 -2.10 -9.69
C ALA A 63 -9.44 -3.10 -9.26
N ILE A 64 -9.11 -4.02 -8.35
CA ILE A 64 -10.10 -4.81 -7.63
C ILE A 64 -10.10 -4.34 -6.18
N LYS A 65 -11.24 -3.82 -5.71
CA LYS A 65 -11.42 -3.45 -4.29
C LYS A 65 -12.31 -4.47 -3.62
N LEU A 66 -11.84 -5.01 -2.50
CA LEU A 66 -12.62 -5.84 -1.59
C LEU A 66 -12.66 -5.12 -0.24
N GLU A 67 -13.85 -4.65 0.15
CA GLU A 67 -14.05 -3.82 1.35
C GLU A 67 -13.17 -2.55 1.34
N GLN A 68 -12.17 -2.48 2.23
CA GLN A 68 -11.21 -1.38 2.36
C GLN A 68 -9.79 -1.78 1.89
N ALA A 69 -9.66 -2.91 1.20
CA ALA A 69 -8.39 -3.41 0.69
C ALA A 69 -8.38 -3.50 -0.84
N ARG A 70 -7.20 -3.27 -1.42
CA ARG A 70 -6.89 -3.59 -2.81
C ARG A 70 -6.57 -5.07 -2.91
N LEU A 71 -7.19 -5.76 -3.87
CA LEU A 71 -7.01 -7.18 -4.08
C LEU A 71 -6.13 -7.41 -5.32
N PHE A 72 -5.00 -8.07 -5.13
CA PHE A 72 -4.07 -8.43 -6.18
C PHE A 72 -4.09 -9.95 -6.37
N GLN A 73 -4.58 -10.40 -7.53
CA GLN A 73 -4.55 -11.81 -7.92
C GLN A 73 -3.23 -12.09 -8.64
N ILE A 74 -2.35 -12.85 -8.02
CA ILE A 74 -1.01 -13.15 -8.55
C ILE A 74 -1.15 -14.26 -9.61
N PRO A 75 -0.69 -14.05 -10.85
CA PRO A 75 -0.72 -15.10 -11.87
C PRO A 75 0.30 -16.21 -11.59
N ASP A 76 0.17 -17.34 -12.28
CA ASP A 76 1.07 -18.51 -12.13
C ASP A 76 2.54 -18.21 -12.44
N ASN A 77 2.83 -17.16 -13.21
CA ASN A 77 4.19 -16.71 -13.50
C ASN A 77 4.80 -15.81 -12.40
N GLY A 78 4.04 -15.49 -11.36
CA GLY A 78 4.50 -14.65 -10.26
C GLY A 78 4.53 -13.15 -10.54
N VAL A 79 4.12 -12.66 -11.70
CA VAL A 79 4.18 -11.22 -12.02
C VAL A 79 2.82 -10.69 -12.41
N LEU A 80 2.26 -9.83 -11.55
CA LEU A 80 1.06 -9.08 -11.82
C LEU A 80 1.41 -7.70 -12.37
N LEU A 81 0.93 -7.37 -13.57
CA LEU A 81 0.89 -6.00 -14.07
C LEU A 81 -0.45 -5.38 -13.68
N THR A 82 -0.46 -4.16 -13.13
CA THR A 82 -1.70 -3.49 -12.73
C THR A 82 -1.72 -2.01 -13.12
N GLN A 83 -2.92 -1.50 -13.38
CA GLN A 83 -3.19 -0.07 -13.58
C GLN A 83 -3.18 0.73 -12.26
N GLU A 84 -3.18 0.04 -11.12
CA GLU A 84 -3.10 0.67 -9.80
C GLU A 84 -1.77 1.39 -9.60
N ARG A 85 -1.80 2.46 -8.80
CA ARG A 85 -0.60 3.15 -8.32
C ARG A 85 -0.01 2.43 -7.13
N ILE A 86 1.32 2.41 -7.04
CA ILE A 86 1.98 1.91 -5.83
C ILE A 86 1.60 2.78 -4.62
N SER A 87 1.33 2.15 -3.47
CA SER A 87 1.28 2.92 -2.21
C SER A 87 2.71 3.16 -1.74
N GLU A 88 3.12 4.42 -1.69
CA GLU A 88 4.47 4.82 -1.29
C GLU A 88 4.76 4.47 0.16
N GLY A 89 5.95 3.92 0.41
CA GLY A 89 6.43 3.57 1.75
C GLY A 89 5.99 2.18 2.24
N ALA A 90 6.30 1.89 3.50
CA ALA A 90 5.91 0.64 4.13
C ALA A 90 4.42 0.65 4.51
N ILE A 91 3.71 -0.41 4.15
CA ILE A 91 2.33 -0.64 4.59
C ILE A 91 2.42 -1.35 5.94
N ALA A 92 1.56 -0.94 6.87
CA ALA A 92 1.51 -1.53 8.19
C ALA A 92 1.20 -3.04 8.08
N ALA A 93 1.84 -3.86 8.90
CA ALA A 93 1.75 -5.32 8.77
C ALA A 93 0.32 -5.85 8.93
N ASP A 94 -0.50 -5.19 9.75
CA ASP A 94 -1.92 -5.49 9.96
C ASP A 94 -2.81 -5.13 8.75
N LYS A 95 -2.27 -4.37 7.79
CA LYS A 95 -2.92 -3.99 6.54
C LYS A 95 -2.44 -4.79 5.32
N LEU A 96 -1.55 -5.77 5.52
CA LEU A 96 -1.05 -6.66 4.48
C LEU A 96 -1.54 -8.07 4.73
N ARG A 97 -2.39 -8.59 3.84
CA ARG A 97 -2.94 -9.95 3.94
C ARG A 97 -2.56 -10.79 2.74
N PHE A 98 -2.30 -12.07 2.97
CA PHE A 98 -1.88 -13.01 1.93
C PHE A 98 -2.77 -14.24 2.00
N PHE A 99 -3.19 -14.73 0.85
CA PHE A 99 -4.08 -15.85 0.74
C PHE A 99 -3.59 -16.81 -0.31
N ARG A 100 -3.80 -18.09 -0.08
CA ARG A 100 -3.66 -19.15 -1.06
C ARG A 100 -5.03 -19.49 -1.60
N GLN A 101 -5.15 -19.54 -2.93
CA GLN A 101 -6.35 -20.04 -3.57
C GLN A 101 -6.48 -21.55 -3.32
N GLN A 102 -7.65 -21.98 -2.90
CA GLN A 102 -7.98 -23.39 -2.68
C GLN A 102 -9.03 -23.85 -3.71
N PRO A 103 -9.24 -25.17 -3.85
CA PRO A 103 -10.34 -25.69 -4.64
C PRO A 103 -11.69 -25.05 -4.25
N ALA A 104 -12.62 -25.00 -5.20
CA ALA A 104 -13.93 -24.37 -5.02
C ALA A 104 -13.87 -22.87 -4.64
N ASN A 105 -12.83 -22.15 -5.08
CA ASN A 105 -12.64 -20.70 -4.88
C ASN A 105 -12.59 -20.28 -3.39
N GLN A 106 -12.17 -21.18 -2.51
CA GLN A 106 -11.91 -20.83 -1.12
C GLN A 106 -10.53 -20.15 -0.98
N LEU A 107 -10.34 -19.36 0.07
CA LEU A 107 -9.09 -18.68 0.37
C LEU A 107 -8.58 -19.13 1.74
N ALA A 108 -7.33 -19.58 1.79
CA ALA A 108 -6.63 -19.87 3.04
C ALA A 108 -5.61 -18.77 3.33
N GLU A 109 -5.73 -18.10 4.47
CA GLU A 109 -4.80 -17.04 4.85
C GLU A 109 -3.41 -17.59 5.21
N ILE A 110 -2.39 -16.88 4.77
CA ILE A 110 -0.98 -17.09 5.12
C ILE A 110 -0.57 -15.93 6.02
N SER A 111 -0.53 -16.19 7.32
CA SER A 111 -0.24 -15.17 8.34
C SER A 111 1.23 -15.16 8.79
N ALA A 112 1.98 -16.23 8.52
CA ALA A 112 3.37 -16.32 8.93
C ALA A 112 4.25 -15.38 8.09
N ARG A 113 5.04 -14.56 8.78
CA ARG A 113 5.92 -13.55 8.19
C ARG A 113 7.33 -13.75 8.73
N TRP A 114 8.32 -13.55 7.87
CA TRP A 114 9.72 -13.60 8.28
C TRP A 114 10.39 -12.26 8.01
N TYR A 115 11.00 -11.69 9.05
CA TYR A 115 11.54 -10.33 9.04
C TYR A 115 13.04 -10.27 9.35
N SER A 116 13.69 -11.39 9.63
CA SER A 116 15.11 -11.47 10.01
C SER A 116 15.93 -12.27 9.01
N SER A 117 17.24 -12.39 9.27
CA SER A 117 18.08 -13.37 8.58
C SER A 117 17.57 -14.79 8.80
N ILE A 118 17.79 -15.65 7.82
CA ILE A 118 17.55 -17.10 7.92
C ILE A 118 18.80 -17.74 8.53
N ASP A 119 18.61 -18.62 9.51
CA ASP A 119 19.67 -19.50 10.02
C ASP A 119 19.74 -20.77 9.15
N PRO A 120 20.82 -20.98 8.37
CA PRO A 120 20.92 -22.13 7.49
C PRO A 120 20.84 -23.49 8.20
N GLU A 121 21.27 -23.57 9.46
CA GLU A 121 21.23 -24.84 10.21
C GLU A 121 19.80 -25.22 10.62
N GLN A 122 18.93 -24.22 10.83
CA GLN A 122 17.54 -24.41 11.25
C GLN A 122 16.55 -24.40 10.09
N ALA A 123 16.91 -23.79 8.95
CA ALA A 123 16.02 -23.57 7.81
C ALA A 123 15.38 -24.85 7.25
N TYR A 124 16.05 -26.00 7.39
CA TYR A 124 15.57 -27.30 6.91
C TYR A 124 14.74 -28.07 7.95
N GLN A 125 14.65 -27.59 9.19
CA GLN A 125 13.82 -28.19 10.25
C GLN A 125 12.44 -27.53 10.35
N ASP A 126 12.28 -26.35 9.78
CA ASP A 126 11.03 -25.58 9.77
C ASP A 126 10.27 -25.76 8.46
N SER A 127 9.10 -26.38 8.52
CA SER A 127 8.20 -26.59 7.38
C SER A 127 7.17 -25.47 7.22
N THR A 128 7.23 -24.40 8.01
CA THR A 128 6.27 -23.30 7.95
C THR A 128 6.45 -22.51 6.66
N THR A 129 5.35 -22.23 5.96
CA THR A 129 5.36 -21.33 4.80
C THR A 129 5.22 -19.89 5.28
N TYR A 130 6.19 -19.04 4.93
CA TYR A 130 6.22 -17.63 5.28
C TYR A 130 6.10 -16.76 4.03
N ILE A 131 5.70 -15.51 4.24
CA ILE A 131 5.92 -14.42 3.29
C ILE A 131 7.14 -13.59 3.74
N PHE A 132 8.01 -13.32 2.77
CA PHE A 132 9.22 -12.53 2.90
C PHE A 132 9.11 -11.28 2.02
N GLY A 133 9.79 -10.20 2.42
CA GLY A 133 9.83 -8.95 1.64
C GLY A 133 8.57 -8.10 1.79
N GLY A 134 8.21 -7.39 0.71
CA GLY A 134 7.10 -6.44 0.66
C GLY A 134 7.51 -4.96 0.63
N GLY A 135 8.81 -4.68 0.48
CA GLY A 135 9.29 -3.33 0.25
C GLY A 135 8.93 -2.82 -1.15
N PRO A 136 8.65 -1.51 -1.32
CA PRO A 136 8.56 -0.89 -2.63
C PRO A 136 9.94 -0.90 -3.31
N GLY A 137 9.94 -1.13 -4.62
CA GLY A 137 11.12 -1.08 -5.48
C GLY A 137 10.87 -0.19 -6.69
N VAL A 138 11.97 0.29 -7.28
CA VAL A 138 11.97 1.13 -8.47
C VAL A 138 13.03 0.58 -9.42
N TYR A 139 12.65 0.38 -10.67
CA TYR A 139 13.57 0.11 -11.75
C TYR A 139 13.66 1.35 -12.66
N SER A 140 14.87 1.89 -12.77
CA SER A 140 15.19 3.05 -13.62
C SER A 140 16.24 2.64 -14.64
N SER A 141 16.04 3.03 -15.90
CA SER A 141 16.99 2.79 -16.98
C SER A 141 17.01 3.98 -17.92
N SER A 142 18.18 4.32 -18.46
CA SER A 142 18.31 5.35 -19.50
C SER A 142 17.59 5.00 -20.81
N GLU A 143 17.23 3.72 -20.98
CA GLU A 143 16.45 3.23 -22.12
C GLU A 143 14.94 3.47 -21.96
N LEU A 144 14.48 3.80 -20.75
CA LEU A 144 13.09 4.11 -20.44
C LEU A 144 12.92 5.62 -20.23
N ASN A 145 11.77 6.14 -20.62
CA ASN A 145 11.35 7.51 -20.36
C ASN A 145 10.70 7.68 -18.97
N CYS A 146 10.71 6.63 -18.15
CA CYS A 146 9.99 6.55 -16.88
C CYS A 146 10.66 5.58 -15.90
N ASP A 147 10.20 5.65 -14.65
CA ASP A 147 10.52 4.68 -13.60
C ASP A 147 9.43 3.62 -13.51
N ILE A 148 9.83 2.35 -13.42
CA ILE A 148 8.90 1.24 -13.20
C ILE A 148 8.85 0.93 -11.72
N HIS A 149 7.70 1.17 -11.10
CA HIS A 149 7.46 0.88 -9.68
C HIS A 149 6.95 -0.54 -9.50
N PHE A 150 7.50 -1.24 -8.51
CA PHE A 150 7.07 -2.58 -8.16
C PHE A 150 7.07 -2.84 -6.66
N ARG A 151 6.39 -3.90 -6.24
CA ARG A 151 6.52 -4.49 -4.91
C ARG A 151 6.89 -5.96 -5.05
N GLY A 152 7.97 -6.36 -4.40
CA GLY A 152 8.51 -7.72 -4.45
C GLY A 152 8.33 -8.47 -3.15
N PHE A 153 7.99 -9.75 -3.27
CA PHE A 153 7.84 -10.69 -2.17
C PHE A 153 8.44 -12.05 -2.54
N HIS A 154 8.60 -12.90 -1.54
CA HIS A 154 8.85 -14.33 -1.74
C HIS A 154 7.94 -15.13 -0.80
N ILE A 155 7.40 -16.25 -1.28
CA ILE A 155 6.61 -17.20 -0.49
C ILE A 155 7.27 -18.56 -0.50
N GLY A 156 7.46 -19.14 0.69
CA GLY A 156 8.05 -20.46 0.83
C GLY A 156 8.46 -20.76 2.27
N THR A 157 9.02 -21.93 2.47
CA THR A 157 9.77 -22.26 3.68
C THR A 157 11.13 -21.57 3.67
N GLN A 158 11.80 -21.53 4.82
CA GLN A 158 13.14 -20.93 4.90
C GLN A 158 14.17 -21.67 4.02
N SER A 159 14.14 -23.01 4.01
CA SER A 159 15.01 -23.82 3.14
C SER A 159 14.79 -23.52 1.66
N GLN A 160 13.52 -23.42 1.21
CA GLN A 160 13.21 -23.08 -0.19
C GLN A 160 13.78 -21.72 -0.63
N ILE A 161 13.92 -20.77 0.28
CA ILE A 161 14.53 -19.46 -0.02
C ILE A 161 16.04 -19.56 -0.11
N LEU A 162 16.68 -20.31 0.79
CA LEU A 162 18.12 -20.58 0.70
C LEU A 162 18.45 -21.30 -0.62
N ASP A 163 17.59 -22.23 -1.01
CA ASP A 163 17.68 -22.99 -2.26
C ASP A 163 17.24 -22.17 -3.50
N GLN A 164 16.77 -20.92 -3.31
CA GLN A 164 16.31 -20.01 -4.36
C GLN A 164 15.22 -20.61 -5.27
N VAL A 165 14.32 -21.42 -4.71
CA VAL A 165 13.24 -22.06 -5.47
C VAL A 165 12.40 -21.00 -6.16
N ASN A 166 12.31 -21.07 -7.49
CA ASN A 166 11.58 -20.12 -8.34
C ASN A 166 11.91 -18.64 -8.03
N HIS A 167 13.16 -18.36 -7.66
CA HIS A 167 13.67 -16.99 -7.59
C HIS A 167 13.94 -16.46 -9.00
N PHE A 168 13.61 -15.20 -9.25
CA PHE A 168 14.00 -14.50 -10.46
C PHE A 168 14.13 -13.00 -10.19
N GLU A 169 15.06 -12.37 -10.90
CA GLU A 169 15.28 -10.93 -10.79
C GLU A 169 14.25 -10.17 -11.61
N ILE A 170 13.52 -9.26 -10.96
CA ILE A 170 12.49 -8.44 -11.61
C ILE A 170 13.06 -7.58 -12.74
N GLU A 171 14.31 -7.13 -12.63
CA GLU A 171 14.98 -6.35 -13.68
C GLU A 171 15.15 -7.15 -14.98
N ILE A 172 15.47 -8.45 -14.86
CA ILE A 172 15.58 -9.35 -16.01
C ILE A 172 14.21 -9.55 -16.63
N PHE A 173 13.17 -9.74 -15.80
CA PHE A 173 11.80 -9.86 -16.28
C PHE A 173 11.36 -8.61 -17.06
N ILE A 174 11.58 -7.41 -16.50
CA ILE A 174 11.26 -6.13 -17.14
C ILE A 174 11.94 -6.00 -18.51
N LYS A 175 13.25 -6.26 -18.58
CA LYS A 175 14.03 -6.18 -19.83
C LYS A 175 13.54 -7.18 -20.87
N ASN A 176 13.36 -8.45 -20.48
CA ASN A 176 12.97 -9.51 -21.41
C ASN A 176 11.56 -9.31 -21.98
N ASN A 177 10.65 -8.74 -21.19
CA ASN A 177 9.28 -8.45 -21.61
C ASN A 177 9.12 -7.04 -22.21
N LYS A 178 10.20 -6.26 -22.29
CA LYS A 178 10.21 -4.88 -22.83
C LYS A 178 9.13 -4.01 -22.17
N LEU A 179 8.98 -4.14 -20.86
CA LEU A 179 8.00 -3.34 -20.12
C LEU A 179 8.44 -1.87 -20.12
N GLY A 180 7.46 -0.98 -20.32
CA GLY A 180 7.60 0.47 -20.25
C GLY A 180 6.42 1.07 -19.50
N CYS A 181 6.19 2.37 -19.67
CA CYS A 181 5.09 3.08 -19.04
C CYS A 181 4.01 3.56 -20.01
N ASP A 182 4.12 3.19 -21.29
CA ASP A 182 3.27 3.65 -22.40
C ASP A 182 2.40 2.51 -22.97
#